data_AF-K1RIH0-F1
#
_entry.id   AF-K1RIH0-F1
#
_cell.length_a   1.000
_cell.length_b   1.000
_cell.length_c   1.000
_cell.angle_alpha   90.00
_cell.angle_beta   90.00
_cell.angle_gamma   90.00
#
_symmetry.space_group_name_H-M   'P 1'
#
loop_
_entity.id
_entity.type
_entity.pdbx_description
1 polymer ?
#
loop_
_entity_poly.entity_id
_entity_poly.type
_entity_poly.pdbx_seq_one_letter_code
_entity_poly.pdbx_strand_id
1 'polypeptide(L)'
;MDYLIEQGIKVDAIITDPPYAVTSYSWDQIIPFDQMWDKLSKLIKDDGAIVLFGNEPFSSSLRMSNPKFYRYDWKWIKTQVTGFQNAKYQPLRCYEDIMIFSKCGAVASAKPPMRYFPQGIIPVNLKVTTKPINYLGDKKSDEKVSYTQEEANFPRNVIQFARETDLYHP
;
A
#
# COMPACT_ATOMS: atom_id res chain seq x y z
N MET A 1 -18.61 12.85 3.64
CA MET A 1 -17.50 13.45 2.85
C MET A 1 -17.92 14.77 2.20
N ASP A 2 -19.18 14.91 1.77
CA ASP A 2 -19.65 16.12 1.08
C ASP A 2 -19.42 17.41 1.85
N TYR A 3 -19.74 17.43 3.15
CA TYR A 3 -19.43 18.56 4.02
C TYR A 3 -17.96 19.03 3.93
N LEU A 4 -16.99 18.10 3.98
CA LEU A 4 -15.57 18.44 3.89
C LEU A 4 -15.19 18.98 2.50
N ILE A 5 -15.80 18.42 1.45
CA ILE A 5 -15.60 18.87 0.07
C ILE A 5 -16.16 20.29 -0.12
N GLU A 6 -17.35 20.56 0.42
CA GLU A 6 -18.00 21.87 0.37
C GLU A 6 -17.19 22.94 1.12
N GLN A 7 -16.53 22.57 2.22
CA GLN A 7 -15.59 23.45 2.94
C GLN A 7 -14.24 23.63 2.22
N GLY A 8 -14.03 23.00 1.06
CA GLY A 8 -12.76 23.06 0.32
C GLY A 8 -11.59 22.38 1.04
N ILE A 9 -11.87 21.51 2.01
CA ILE A 9 -10.84 20.84 2.80
C ILE A 9 -10.06 19.85 1.93
N LYS A 10 -8.74 19.87 2.08
CA LYS A 10 -7.82 18.93 1.45
C LYS A 10 -6.93 18.26 2.48
N VAL A 11 -6.84 16.93 2.41
CA VAL A 11 -6.06 16.12 3.35
C VAL A 11 -4.82 15.54 2.69
N ASP A 12 -3.78 15.33 3.50
CA ASP A 12 -2.50 14.75 3.08
C ASP A 12 -2.59 13.22 2.92
N ALA A 13 -3.45 12.58 3.70
CA ALA A 13 -3.71 11.15 3.60
C ALA A 13 -5.19 10.85 3.85
N ILE A 14 -5.69 9.81 3.20
CA ILE A 14 -6.96 9.16 3.51
C ILE A 14 -6.65 7.71 3.85
N ILE A 15 -7.03 7.26 5.04
CA ILE A 15 -6.76 5.91 5.52
C ILE A 15 -8.09 5.31 5.96
N THR A 16 -8.53 4.24 5.30
CA THR A 16 -9.83 3.65 5.61
C THR A 16 -9.88 2.17 5.30
N ASP A 17 -10.69 1.46 6.06
CA ASP A 17 -11.07 0.07 5.85
C ASP A 17 -12.51 0.01 5.31
N PRO A 18 -12.71 -0.01 3.97
CA PRO A 18 -14.06 0.00 3.38
C PRO A 18 -14.76 -1.35 3.58
N PRO A 19 -16.10 -1.42 3.50
CA PRO A 19 -16.80 -2.71 3.46
C PRO A 19 -16.40 -3.53 2.23
N TYR A 20 -16.21 -4.83 2.41
CA TYR A 20 -15.74 -5.75 1.36
C TYR A 20 -16.86 -6.59 0.72
N ALA A 21 -18.09 -6.50 1.26
CA ALA A 21 -19.22 -7.38 0.94
C ALA A 21 -18.89 -8.88 1.08
N VAL A 22 -18.25 -9.22 2.20
CA VAL A 22 -17.92 -10.61 2.55
C VAL A 22 -18.91 -11.21 3.56
N THR A 23 -19.72 -10.38 4.21
CA THR A 23 -20.73 -10.78 5.19
C THR A 23 -22.15 -10.51 4.67
N SER A 24 -23.14 -11.10 5.34
CA SER A 24 -24.56 -10.90 5.03
C SER A 24 -25.15 -9.64 5.65
N TYR A 25 -24.33 -8.77 6.25
CA TYR A 25 -24.82 -7.56 6.93
C TYR A 25 -25.16 -6.46 5.92
N SER A 26 -26.21 -5.70 6.22
CA SER A 26 -26.69 -4.62 5.34
C SER A 26 -25.71 -3.47 5.16
N TRP A 27 -24.78 -3.29 6.10
CA TRP A 27 -23.73 -2.28 6.03
C TRP A 27 -22.49 -2.76 5.27
N ASP A 28 -22.30 -4.07 5.13
CA ASP A 28 -21.18 -4.66 4.40
C ASP A 28 -21.57 -4.87 2.94
N GLN A 29 -21.77 -3.75 2.25
CA GLN A 29 -22.06 -3.71 0.83
C GLN A 29 -20.93 -2.95 0.13
N ILE A 30 -20.53 -3.43 -1.04
CA ILE A 30 -19.51 -2.74 -1.84
C ILE A 30 -20.02 -1.34 -2.16
N ILE A 31 -19.27 -0.33 -1.72
CA ILE A 31 -19.50 1.05 -2.11
C ILE A 31 -19.24 1.13 -3.62
N PRO A 32 -20.16 1.70 -4.43
CA PRO A 32 -19.92 1.88 -5.86
C PRO A 32 -18.61 2.62 -6.09
N PHE A 33 -17.65 1.97 -6.78
CA PHE A 33 -16.29 2.48 -6.90
C PHE A 33 -16.23 3.87 -7.50
N ASP A 34 -17.04 4.15 -8.53
CA ASP A 34 -17.08 5.48 -9.16
C ASP A 34 -17.44 6.58 -8.17
N GLN A 35 -18.44 6.34 -7.32
CA GLN A 35 -18.86 7.29 -6.29
C GLN A 35 -17.79 7.47 -5.22
N MET A 36 -17.15 6.37 -4.81
CA MET A 36 -16.06 6.41 -3.84
C MET A 36 -14.87 7.23 -4.39
N TRP A 37 -14.43 6.94 -5.61
CA TRP A 37 -13.31 7.64 -6.24
C TRP A 37 -13.61 9.12 -6.50
N ASP A 38 -14.85 9.49 -6.82
CA ASP A 38 -15.26 10.90 -6.91
C ASP A 38 -14.98 11.65 -5.60
N LYS A 39 -15.39 11.09 -4.46
CA LYS A 39 -15.17 11.73 -3.15
C LYS A 39 -13.71 11.72 -2.74
N LEU A 40 -13.03 10.58 -2.87
CA LEU A 40 -11.63 10.43 -2.48
C LEU A 40 -10.71 11.37 -3.27
N SER A 41 -10.91 11.47 -4.60
CA SER A 41 -10.10 12.33 -5.46
C SER A 41 -10.30 13.83 -5.17
N LYS A 42 -11.51 14.21 -4.73
CA LYS A 42 -11.84 15.58 -4.31
C LYS A 42 -11.24 15.94 -2.95
N LEU A 43 -11.06 15.00 -2.04
CA LEU A 43 -10.52 15.28 -0.70
C LEU A 43 -8.99 15.19 -0.62
N ILE A 44 -8.36 14.30 -1.37
CA ILE A 44 -6.90 14.13 -1.32
C ILE A 44 -6.17 15.28 -2.04
N LYS A 45 -5.04 15.71 -1.47
CA LYS A 45 -4.02 16.52 -2.17
C LYS A 45 -3.39 15.70 -3.31
N ASP A 46 -2.83 16.37 -4.31
CA ASP A 46 -2.34 15.65 -5.51
C ASP A 46 -1.14 14.74 -5.21
N ASP A 47 -0.28 15.16 -4.30
CA ASP A 47 0.87 14.39 -3.80
C ASP A 47 0.54 13.51 -2.58
N GLY A 48 -0.74 13.47 -2.15
CA GLY A 48 -1.19 12.72 -0.99
C GLY A 48 -1.38 11.23 -1.26
N ALA A 49 -1.52 10.46 -0.19
CA ALA A 49 -1.71 9.00 -0.24
C ALA A 49 -3.13 8.61 0.20
N ILE A 50 -3.78 7.75 -0.59
CA ILE A 50 -5.01 7.06 -0.23
C ILE A 50 -4.62 5.62 0.10
N VAL A 51 -4.93 5.19 1.32
CA VAL A 51 -4.55 3.91 1.91
C VAL A 51 -5.83 3.13 2.19
N LEU A 52 -6.09 2.08 1.42
CA LEU A 52 -7.31 1.29 1.53
C LEU A 52 -6.95 -0.14 1.94
N PHE A 53 -7.60 -0.63 2.99
CA PHE A 53 -7.46 -2.02 3.43
C PHE A 53 -8.32 -2.93 2.55
N GLY A 54 -7.93 -4.20 2.44
CA GLY A 54 -8.65 -5.19 1.65
C GLY A 54 -8.28 -6.63 1.96
N ASN A 55 -9.15 -7.52 1.53
CA ASN A 55 -8.83 -8.93 1.30
C ASN A 55 -9.31 -9.37 -0.09
N GLU A 56 -8.74 -10.45 -0.62
CA GLU A 56 -9.22 -11.00 -1.90
C GLU A 56 -10.61 -11.64 -1.73
N PRO A 57 -11.53 -11.47 -2.72
CA PRO A 57 -11.32 -10.89 -4.05
C PRO A 57 -11.49 -9.36 -4.14
N PHE A 58 -11.93 -8.70 -3.06
CA PHE A 58 -12.21 -7.26 -3.04
C PHE A 58 -10.98 -6.44 -3.43
N SER A 59 -9.79 -6.79 -2.93
CA SER A 59 -8.54 -6.10 -3.27
C SER A 59 -8.28 -6.07 -4.78
N SER A 60 -8.47 -7.19 -5.48
CA SER A 60 -8.33 -7.24 -6.94
C SER A 60 -9.30 -6.29 -7.63
N SER A 61 -10.57 -6.32 -7.24
CA SER A 61 -11.59 -5.42 -7.80
C SER A 61 -11.26 -3.94 -7.52
N LEU A 62 -10.79 -3.62 -6.32
CA LEU A 62 -10.44 -2.26 -5.93
C LEU A 62 -9.26 -1.72 -6.76
N ARG A 63 -8.18 -2.49 -6.92
CA ARG A 63 -7.04 -2.09 -7.76
C ARG A 63 -7.47 -1.84 -9.21
N MET A 64 -8.29 -2.74 -9.75
CA MET A 64 -8.78 -2.64 -11.13
C MET A 64 -9.82 -1.54 -11.34
N SER A 65 -10.49 -1.08 -10.28
CA SER A 65 -11.41 0.05 -10.36
C SER A 65 -10.72 1.40 -10.59
N ASN A 66 -9.43 1.53 -10.23
CA ASN A 66 -8.65 2.74 -10.48
C ASN A 66 -7.15 2.46 -10.68
N PRO A 67 -6.75 1.81 -11.79
CA PRO A 67 -5.36 1.51 -12.08
C PRO A 67 -4.51 2.77 -12.29
N LYS A 68 -5.14 3.90 -12.65
CA LYS A 68 -4.46 5.19 -12.81
C LYS A 68 -3.85 5.67 -11.49
N PHE A 69 -4.57 5.50 -10.38
CA PHE A 69 -4.09 5.95 -9.07
C PHE A 69 -3.28 4.88 -8.34
N TYR A 70 -3.45 3.60 -8.67
CA TYR A 70 -2.77 2.50 -7.98
C TYR A 70 -1.23 2.62 -8.03
N ARG A 71 -0.56 2.42 -6.89
CA ARG A 71 0.91 2.51 -6.79
C ARG A 71 1.54 1.19 -6.40
N TYR A 72 1.22 0.69 -5.22
CA TYR A 72 1.77 -0.56 -4.69
C TYR A 72 0.93 -1.03 -3.50
N ASP A 73 1.22 -2.24 -3.04
CA ASP A 73 0.62 -2.81 -1.83
C ASP A 73 1.64 -2.93 -0.70
N TRP A 74 1.15 -2.83 0.53
CA TRP A 74 1.72 -3.53 1.66
C TRP A 74 0.92 -4.79 1.97
N LYS A 75 1.60 -5.78 2.54
CA LYS A 75 0.98 -6.94 3.18
C LYS A 75 1.12 -6.82 4.68
N TRP A 76 -0.01 -6.79 5.38
CA TRP A 76 -0.02 -6.80 6.84
C TRP A 76 -0.18 -8.23 7.35
N ILE A 77 0.86 -8.76 7.99
CA ILE A 77 0.83 -10.07 8.64
C ILE A 77 -0.02 -9.97 9.91
N LYS A 78 -1.11 -10.72 9.93
CA LYS A 78 -1.99 -10.84 11.08
C LYS A 78 -1.36 -11.69 12.17
N THR A 79 -1.63 -11.31 13.41
CA THR A 79 -1.23 -12.09 14.59
C THR A 79 -2.03 -13.39 14.70
N GLN A 80 -3.28 -13.39 14.24
CA GLN A 80 -4.13 -14.57 14.16
C GLN A 80 -4.37 -14.98 12.71
N VAL A 81 -4.08 -16.24 12.42
CA VAL A 81 -4.35 -16.86 11.12
C VAL A 81 -5.78 -17.39 11.06
N THR A 82 -6.41 -17.28 9.90
CA THR A 82 -7.79 -17.77 9.68
C THR A 82 -7.85 -18.86 8.61
N GLY A 83 -8.99 -19.56 8.54
CA GLY A 83 -9.20 -20.62 7.55
C GLY A 83 -8.78 -22.03 8.01
N PHE A 84 -8.62 -22.26 9.32
CA PHE A 84 -8.22 -23.56 9.88
C PHE A 84 -9.13 -24.72 9.44
N GLN A 85 -10.43 -24.46 9.22
CA GLN A 85 -11.38 -25.45 8.72
C GLN A 85 -11.00 -26.00 7.34
N ASN A 86 -10.28 -25.22 6.54
CA ASN A 86 -9.85 -25.56 5.18
C ASN A 86 -8.35 -25.87 5.09
N ALA A 87 -7.64 -26.03 6.21
CA ALA A 87 -6.18 -26.13 6.24
C ALA A 87 -5.62 -27.34 5.46
N LYS A 88 -6.43 -28.38 5.24
CA LYS A 88 -6.08 -29.55 4.42
C LYS A 88 -6.16 -29.30 2.91
N TYR A 89 -6.78 -28.20 2.49
CA TYR A 89 -7.10 -27.90 1.09
C TYR A 89 -6.44 -26.62 0.58
N GLN A 90 -6.14 -25.68 1.47
CA GLN A 90 -5.49 -24.41 1.11
C GLN A 90 -4.64 -23.87 2.28
N PRO A 91 -3.63 -23.02 1.99
CA PRO A 91 -2.89 -22.31 3.02
C PRO A 91 -3.81 -21.47 3.92
N LEU A 92 -3.41 -21.31 5.17
CA LEU A 92 -4.08 -20.41 6.11
C LEU A 92 -3.93 -18.95 5.65
N ARG A 93 -4.97 -18.15 5.87
CA ARG A 93 -4.94 -16.73 5.56
C ARG A 93 -4.25 -15.99 6.70
N CYS A 94 -3.04 -15.48 6.43
CA CYS A 94 -2.17 -14.87 7.42
C CYS A 94 -1.88 -13.39 7.15
N TYR A 95 -2.38 -12.82 6.06
CA TYR A 95 -2.19 -11.42 5.76
C TYR A 95 -3.47 -10.73 5.29
N GLU A 96 -3.43 -9.40 5.32
CA GLU A 96 -4.37 -8.48 4.68
C GLU A 96 -3.61 -7.55 3.74
N ASP A 97 -4.34 -7.03 2.75
CA ASP A 97 -3.79 -6.09 1.80
C ASP A 97 -3.99 -4.67 2.30
N ILE A 98 -2.97 -3.84 2.10
CA ILE A 98 -3.06 -2.39 2.26
C ILE A 98 -2.64 -1.79 0.93
N MET A 99 -3.62 -1.37 0.15
CA MET A 99 -3.43 -0.86 -1.20
C MET A 99 -3.19 0.66 -1.15
N ILE A 100 -2.11 1.11 -1.80
CA ILE A 100 -1.72 2.51 -1.87
C ILE A 100 -2.10 3.10 -3.22
N PHE A 101 -2.85 4.18 -3.19
CA PHE A 101 -3.28 4.95 -4.35
C PHE A 101 -2.83 6.42 -4.19
N SER A 102 -2.47 7.07 -5.30
CA SER A 102 -2.14 8.50 -5.32
C SER A 102 -2.33 9.08 -6.72
N LYS A 103 -2.59 10.39 -6.83
CA LYS A 103 -2.61 11.04 -8.15
C LYS A 103 -1.21 11.14 -8.75
N CYS A 104 -0.20 11.31 -7.90
CA CYS A 104 1.20 11.34 -8.26
C CYS A 104 1.84 9.94 -8.28
N GLY A 105 2.98 9.82 -8.96
CA GLY A 105 3.72 8.55 -9.06
C GLY A 105 4.57 8.26 -7.81
N ALA A 106 4.82 6.98 -7.56
CA ALA A 106 5.65 6.50 -6.43
C ALA A 106 7.00 5.93 -6.92
N VAL A 107 7.58 6.58 -7.93
CA VAL A 107 8.87 6.20 -8.54
C VAL A 107 9.76 7.42 -8.65
N ALA A 108 11.08 7.22 -8.69
CA ALA A 108 12.05 8.31 -8.71
C ALA A 108 11.89 9.28 -9.91
N SER A 109 11.32 8.80 -11.02
CA SER A 109 11.06 9.62 -12.21
C SER A 109 9.77 10.43 -12.16
N ALA A 110 8.91 10.24 -11.15
CA ALA A 110 7.62 10.91 -11.05
C ALA A 110 7.78 12.41 -10.72
N LYS A 111 7.02 13.26 -11.40
CA LYS A 111 7.04 14.72 -11.24
C LYS A 111 5.61 15.31 -11.20
N PRO A 112 5.09 15.75 -10.04
CA PRO A 112 5.67 15.56 -8.69
C PRO A 112 5.49 14.10 -8.22
N PRO A 113 6.35 13.62 -7.29
CA PRO A 113 6.17 12.32 -6.66
C PRO A 113 5.11 12.38 -5.54
N MET A 114 4.51 11.24 -5.23
CA MET A 114 3.73 11.07 -4.00
C MET A 114 4.64 11.28 -2.79
N ARG A 115 4.15 11.95 -1.75
CA ARG A 115 4.88 12.09 -0.49
C ARG A 115 5.06 10.74 0.19
N TYR A 116 6.30 10.42 0.55
CA TYR A 116 6.68 9.19 1.22
C TYR A 116 7.74 9.49 2.28
N PHE A 117 7.46 9.06 3.51
CA PHE A 117 8.32 9.28 4.68
C PHE A 117 8.71 7.92 5.27
N PRO A 118 9.71 7.23 4.70
CA PRO A 118 10.16 5.92 5.20
C PRO A 118 10.59 6.01 6.66
N GLN A 119 10.21 5.00 7.44
CA GLN A 119 10.55 4.90 8.86
C GLN A 119 11.63 3.84 9.08
N GLY A 120 12.46 4.02 10.11
CA GLY A 120 13.51 3.06 10.48
C GLY A 120 14.79 3.13 9.66
N ILE A 121 14.99 4.19 8.87
CA ILE A 121 16.23 4.38 8.11
C ILE A 121 17.41 4.51 9.07
N ILE A 122 18.53 3.88 8.71
CA ILE A 122 19.81 4.01 9.43
C ILE A 122 20.84 4.67 8.52
N PRO A 123 21.60 5.66 9.02
CA PRO A 123 22.73 6.21 8.28
C PRO A 123 23.84 5.16 8.19
N VAL A 124 24.43 5.03 7.00
CA VAL A 124 25.54 4.13 6.71
C VAL A 124 26.56 4.85 5.83
N ASN A 125 27.78 4.32 5.74
CA ASN A 125 28.79 4.81 4.79
C ASN A 125 29.45 3.60 4.14
N LEU A 126 28.69 2.93 3.27
CA LEU A 126 29.11 1.70 2.63
C LEU A 126 29.47 1.96 1.17
N LYS A 127 30.70 1.58 0.78
CA LYS A 127 31.10 1.59 -0.62
C LYS A 127 30.53 0.34 -1.30
N VAL A 128 29.47 0.51 -2.08
CA VAL A 128 28.81 -0.57 -2.81
C VAL A 128 29.38 -0.64 -4.21
N THR A 129 29.73 -1.85 -4.65
CA THR A 129 30.13 -2.11 -6.04
C THR A 129 29.19 -3.18 -6.60
N THR A 130 28.40 -2.80 -7.60
CA THR A 130 27.45 -3.70 -8.27
C THR A 130 27.97 -4.08 -9.64
N LYS A 131 27.91 -5.37 -9.96
CA LYS A 131 28.06 -5.84 -11.35
C LYS A 131 26.66 -6.00 -11.94
N PRO A 132 26.36 -5.42 -13.12
CA PRO A 132 25.10 -5.69 -13.80
C PRO A 132 24.99 -7.19 -14.11
N ILE A 133 23.90 -7.81 -13.65
CA ILE A 133 23.59 -9.21 -13.95
C ILE A 133 22.61 -9.24 -15.13
N ASN A 134 22.95 -10.00 -16.16
CA ASN A 134 22.13 -10.14 -17.35
C ASN A 134 21.22 -11.37 -17.23
N TYR A 135 20.00 -11.17 -16.74
CA TYR A 135 19.01 -12.24 -16.62
C TYR A 135 18.25 -12.52 -17.93
N LEU A 136 18.19 -11.56 -18.86
CA LEU A 136 17.34 -11.61 -20.06
C LEU A 136 18.11 -11.74 -21.37
N GLY A 137 19.44 -11.92 -21.32
CA GLY A 137 20.27 -12.05 -22.52
C GLY A 137 20.57 -10.73 -23.25
N ASP A 138 20.19 -9.59 -22.69
CA ASP A 138 20.46 -8.27 -23.27
C ASP A 138 21.96 -7.92 -23.19
N LYS A 139 22.53 -7.30 -24.23
CA LYS A 139 23.90 -6.78 -24.20
C LYS A 139 24.01 -5.57 -23.27
N LYS A 140 24.02 -5.80 -21.96
CA LYS A 140 24.39 -4.77 -20.96
C LYS A 140 25.91 -4.69 -20.84
N SER A 141 26.42 -3.49 -20.59
CA SER A 141 27.84 -3.29 -20.32
C SER A 141 28.27 -4.11 -19.10
N ASP A 142 29.46 -4.70 -19.15
CA ASP A 142 30.05 -5.46 -18.02
C ASP A 142 30.70 -4.55 -16.96
N GLU A 143 30.55 -3.23 -17.11
CA GLU A 143 31.20 -2.25 -16.25
C GLU A 143 30.65 -2.29 -14.83
N LYS A 144 31.56 -2.35 -13.86
CA LYS A 144 31.21 -2.27 -12.45
C LYS A 144 30.83 -0.83 -12.12
N VAL A 145 29.66 -0.65 -11.53
CA VAL A 145 29.23 0.64 -11.00
C VAL A 145 29.51 0.66 -9.50
N SER A 146 30.25 1.67 -9.04
CA SER A 146 30.52 1.89 -7.63
C SER A 146 29.89 3.19 -7.15
N TYR A 147 29.20 3.14 -6.01
CA TYR A 147 28.64 4.31 -5.36
C TYR A 147 28.72 4.16 -3.83
N THR A 148 28.61 5.28 -3.13
CA THR A 148 28.50 5.28 -1.67
C THR A 148 27.03 5.25 -1.30
N GLN A 149 26.64 4.29 -0.48
CA GLN A 149 25.33 4.23 0.14
C GLN A 149 25.38 4.99 1.47
N GLU A 150 24.50 5.98 1.61
CA GLU A 150 24.41 6.85 2.79
C GLU A 150 23.29 6.42 3.76
N GLU A 151 22.27 5.73 3.25
CA GLU A 151 21.10 5.30 4.02
C GLU A 151 20.79 3.84 3.75
N ALA A 152 20.37 3.11 4.80
CA ALA A 152 19.96 1.72 4.72
C ALA A 152 18.70 1.46 5.57
N ASN A 153 18.28 0.19 5.63
CA ASN A 153 17.11 -0.27 6.40
C ASN A 153 15.78 0.37 5.96
N PHE A 154 15.62 0.60 4.65
CA PHE A 154 14.33 0.99 4.09
C PHE A 154 13.26 -0.08 4.38
N PRO A 155 12.01 0.34 4.63
CA PRO A 155 10.90 -0.59 4.86
C PRO A 155 10.72 -1.60 3.73
N ARG A 156 10.40 -2.84 4.09
CA ARG A 156 9.92 -3.86 3.16
C ARG A 156 8.40 -3.78 3.10
N ASN A 157 7.80 -4.11 1.96
CA ASN A 157 6.34 -4.07 1.75
C ASN A 157 5.53 -5.11 2.56
N VAL A 158 6.09 -5.62 3.66
CA VAL A 158 5.46 -6.56 4.58
C VAL A 158 5.62 -5.98 5.98
N ILE A 159 4.52 -5.79 6.68
CA ILE A 159 4.48 -5.23 8.05
C ILE A 159 3.82 -6.22 9.00
N GLN A 160 4.27 -6.20 10.26
CA GLN A 160 3.70 -7.00 11.33
C GLN A 160 3.74 -6.18 12.62
N PHE A 161 2.64 -6.22 13.36
CA PHE A 161 2.54 -5.58 14.66
C PHE A 161 2.24 -6.63 15.72
N ALA A 162 2.76 -6.42 16.93
CA ALA A 162 2.38 -7.23 18.08
C ALA A 162 0.89 -7.02 18.35
N ARG A 163 0.23 -8.06 18.87
CA ARG A 163 -1.17 -7.94 19.29
C ARG A 163 -1.22 -7.02 20.50
N GLU A 164 -2.03 -5.98 20.42
CA GLU A 164 -2.34 -5.15 21.58
C GLU A 164 -3.17 -5.96 22.58
N THR A 165 -2.65 -6.13 23.79
CA THR A 165 -3.30 -6.87 24.88
C THR A 165 -4.19 -5.97 25.73
N ASP A 166 -3.84 -4.69 25.85
CA ASP A 166 -4.57 -3.72 26.66
C ASP A 166 -5.49 -2.89 25.76
N LEU A 167 -6.71 -3.40 25.57
CA LEU A 167 -7.73 -2.72 24.76
C LEU A 167 -8.43 -1.65 25.59
N TYR A 168 -8.27 -0.39 25.23
CA TYR A 168 -9.16 0.67 25.69
C TYR A 168 -10.41 0.68 24.82
N HIS A 169 -11.52 0.17 25.35
CA HIS A 169 -12.82 0.32 24.71
C HIS A 169 -13.38 1.71 25.04
N PRO A 170 -13.74 2.54 24.04
CA PRO A 170 -14.50 3.77 24.30
C PRO A 170 -15.89 3.49 24.86
#